data_AF-A0A960YT54-F1
#
_entry.id   AF-A0A960YT54-F1
#
_cell.length_a   1.000
_cell.length_b   1.000
_cell.length_c   1.000
_cell.angle_alpha   90.00
_cell.angle_beta   90.00
_cell.angle_gamma   90.00
#
_symmetry.space_group_name_H-M   'P 1'
#
loop_
_entity.id
_entity.type
_entity.pdbx_description
1 polymer ?
#
loop_
_entity_poly.entity_id
_entity_poly.type
_entity_poly.pdbx_seq_one_letter_code
_entity_poly.pdbx_strand_id
1 'polypeptide(L)'
;MLQKNPVLCGFHLQPGDEHLIQYWLRNAAQVRKYTSIPPPSVWQQPGIHFIKDIGLGQLPDLLQWSMPLLLVANLHSLTETEHESLRDQFYQAGLSAIWSLPHNRSMLTLPPISIPARRGTIFASTSDPLLVRHYRQIALWAGYDLRSDFRNAAELRDNLQAIATEAETKPAMRARMPLLIIVDLDSAHLDPLLLFHFFSAVRHQYPRAGRMIQLLIVKDFGKPGLDPRSVDKQIRPWGRKIFHPAESLLVLLEALHLNGSSDQLLNYQPKACYLRSLPEILFGHNNELVRNTPDLLPDSEEVQNAGSRIEIFRWYYDYLEKQRHQGFMLSPKPETGAVYPAGLVQIS
;
A
#
# COMPACT_ATOMS: atom_id res chain seq x y z
N MET A 1 12.48 -11.55 15.55
CA MET A 1 11.45 -10.82 14.76
C MET A 1 10.15 -10.95 15.52
N LEU A 2 9.43 -9.84 15.73
CA LEU A 2 8.10 -9.88 16.33
C LEU A 2 7.17 -10.69 15.42
N GLN A 3 6.37 -11.60 15.98
CA GLN A 3 5.24 -12.16 15.24
C GLN A 3 4.31 -11.00 14.87
N LYS A 4 3.89 -10.93 13.60
CA LYS A 4 2.97 -9.88 13.12
C LYS A 4 1.56 -10.23 13.54
N ASN A 5 1.29 -10.06 14.82
CA ASN A 5 -0.01 -10.30 15.39
C ASN A 5 -0.94 -9.12 15.04
N PRO A 6 -2.13 -9.36 14.47
CA PRO A 6 -3.10 -8.30 14.21
C PRO A 6 -3.56 -7.65 15.51
N VAL A 7 -3.63 -6.32 15.49
CA VAL A 7 -4.15 -5.50 16.57
C VAL A 7 -5.48 -4.90 16.12
N LEU A 8 -6.53 -5.18 16.88
CA LEU A 8 -7.86 -4.62 16.68
C LEU A 8 -8.12 -3.63 17.79
N CYS A 9 -8.55 -2.44 17.44
CA CYS A 9 -8.87 -1.39 18.39
C CYS A 9 -10.30 -0.91 18.17
N GLY A 10 -11.08 -0.79 19.23
CA GLY A 10 -12.33 -0.04 19.17
C GLY A 10 -12.09 1.46 19.18
N PHE A 11 -13.03 2.21 18.60
CA PHE A 11 -13.11 3.66 18.69
C PHE A 11 -14.55 4.07 18.97
N HIS A 12 -14.81 4.58 20.18
CA HIS A 12 -16.15 4.99 20.64
C HIS A 12 -17.23 3.91 20.45
N LEU A 13 -16.88 2.66 20.76
CA LEU A 13 -17.78 1.53 20.61
C LEU A 13 -18.91 1.56 21.64
N GLN A 14 -20.14 1.31 21.18
CA GLN A 14 -21.28 1.10 22.07
C GLN A 14 -21.29 -0.34 22.61
N PRO A 15 -22.01 -0.62 23.73
CA PRO A 15 -22.09 -1.98 24.27
C PRO A 15 -22.55 -3.03 23.25
N GLY A 16 -23.43 -2.65 22.32
CA GLY A 16 -23.90 -3.52 21.25
C GLY A 16 -22.86 -3.79 20.16
N ASP A 17 -21.88 -2.90 19.98
CA ASP A 17 -20.77 -3.07 19.03
C ASP A 17 -19.72 -4.03 19.62
N GLU A 18 -19.47 -3.92 20.92
CA GLU A 18 -18.58 -4.84 21.63
C GLU A 18 -19.06 -6.29 21.53
N HIS A 19 -20.37 -6.54 21.69
CA HIS A 19 -20.95 -7.88 21.52
C HIS A 19 -20.70 -8.43 20.12
N LEU A 20 -20.77 -7.57 19.10
CA LEU A 20 -20.54 -7.97 17.72
C LEU A 20 -19.07 -8.33 17.47
N ILE A 21 -18.13 -7.52 17.96
CA ILE A 21 -16.71 -7.81 17.86
C ILE A 21 -16.37 -9.10 18.62
N GLN A 22 -16.98 -9.32 19.79
CA GLN A 22 -16.81 -10.57 20.54
C GLN A 22 -17.35 -11.78 19.77
N TYR A 23 -18.49 -11.63 19.09
CA TYR A 23 -19.02 -12.68 18.20
C TYR A 23 -18.06 -12.99 17.05
N TRP A 24 -17.58 -11.95 16.37
CA TRP A 24 -16.61 -12.08 15.27
C TRP A 24 -15.31 -12.78 15.72
N LEU A 25 -14.82 -12.43 16.92
CA LEU A 25 -13.61 -12.99 17.50
C LEU A 25 -13.80 -14.37 18.14
N ARG A 26 -15.03 -14.86 18.33
CA ARG A 26 -15.32 -16.11 19.05
C ARG A 26 -14.66 -17.34 18.44
N ASN A 27 -14.53 -17.36 17.12
CA ASN A 27 -13.97 -18.49 16.38
C ASN A 27 -12.44 -18.36 16.16
N ALA A 28 -11.83 -17.26 16.60
CA ALA A 28 -10.41 -17.08 16.45
C ALA A 28 -9.67 -17.83 17.57
N ALA A 29 -8.66 -18.63 17.18
CA ALA A 29 -8.03 -19.60 18.08
C ALA A 29 -7.37 -18.97 19.32
N GLN A 30 -6.93 -17.71 19.25
CA GLN A 30 -6.27 -17.00 20.35
C GLN A 30 -6.59 -15.51 20.29
N VAL A 31 -7.41 -15.01 21.23
CA VAL A 31 -7.76 -13.60 21.34
C VAL A 31 -7.36 -13.10 22.72
N ARG A 32 -6.57 -12.02 22.76
CA ARG A 32 -6.12 -11.37 24.00
C ARG A 32 -6.80 -10.02 24.11
N LYS A 33 -7.54 -9.80 25.19
CA LYS A 33 -8.35 -8.60 25.38
C LYS A 33 -7.68 -7.65 26.36
N TYR A 34 -7.66 -6.37 26.03
CA TYR A 34 -7.05 -5.31 26.82
C TYR A 34 -8.00 -4.12 26.94
N THR A 35 -7.99 -3.47 28.11
CA THR A 35 -8.72 -2.22 28.36
C THR A 35 -7.91 -0.98 28.01
N SER A 36 -6.60 -1.13 27.84
CA SER A 36 -5.65 -0.08 27.48
C SER A 36 -4.49 -0.69 26.70
N ILE A 37 -3.61 0.14 26.13
CA ILE A 37 -2.46 -0.32 25.35
C ILE A 37 -1.50 -1.09 26.28
N PRO A 38 -1.29 -2.42 26.06
CA PRO A 38 -0.35 -3.18 26.87
C PRO A 38 1.11 -2.80 26.56
N PRO A 39 2.06 -3.12 27.46
CA PRO A 39 3.47 -2.82 27.23
C PRO A 39 4.02 -3.59 26.02
N PRO A 40 5.08 -3.07 25.34
CA PRO A 40 5.60 -3.64 24.10
C PRO A 40 5.95 -5.13 24.13
N SER A 41 6.34 -5.66 25.29
CA SER A 41 6.68 -7.07 25.49
C SER A 41 5.50 -8.02 25.22
N VAL A 42 4.26 -7.54 25.39
CA VAL A 42 3.05 -8.35 25.23
C VAL A 42 2.76 -8.67 23.77
N TRP A 43 3.14 -7.80 22.83
CA TRP A 43 2.90 -7.98 21.39
C TRP A 43 3.64 -9.17 20.76
N GLN A 44 4.61 -9.73 21.48
CA GLN A 44 5.32 -10.94 21.07
C GLN A 44 4.49 -12.22 21.22
N GLN A 45 3.44 -12.17 22.02
CA GLN A 45 2.59 -13.33 22.28
C GLN A 45 1.69 -13.59 21.07
N PRO A 46 1.58 -14.84 20.58
CA PRO A 46 0.72 -15.16 19.44
C PRO A 46 -0.75 -14.85 19.75
N GLY A 47 -1.47 -14.48 18.69
CA GLY A 47 -2.92 -14.31 18.69
C GLY A 47 -3.34 -12.94 18.16
N ILE A 48 -4.64 -12.68 18.25
CA ILE A 48 -5.24 -11.39 17.94
C ILE A 48 -5.25 -10.57 19.23
N HIS A 49 -4.74 -9.34 19.17
CA HIS A 49 -4.78 -8.43 20.29
C HIS A 49 -5.95 -7.47 20.10
N PHE A 50 -6.90 -7.48 21.02
CA PHE A 50 -8.06 -6.60 20.99
C PHE A 50 -7.98 -5.58 22.11
N ILE A 51 -7.93 -4.30 21.76
CA ILE A 51 -8.01 -3.17 22.69
C ILE A 51 -9.42 -2.59 22.59
N LYS A 52 -10.14 -2.58 23.71
CA LYS A 52 -11.57 -2.25 23.74
C LYS A 52 -11.87 -0.87 23.14
N ASP A 53 -11.14 0.15 23.55
CA ASP A 53 -11.33 1.52 23.09
C ASP A 53 -9.99 2.26 23.14
N ILE A 54 -9.70 3.08 22.14
CA ILE A 54 -8.48 3.90 22.07
C ILE A 54 -8.81 5.34 21.67
N GLY A 55 -8.04 6.29 22.20
CA GLY A 55 -8.11 7.67 21.74
C GLY A 55 -7.32 7.89 20.45
N LEU A 56 -7.73 8.86 19.62
CA LEU A 56 -7.00 9.23 18.39
C LEU A 56 -5.52 9.56 18.66
N GLY A 57 -5.24 10.24 19.76
CA GLY A 57 -3.87 10.60 20.16
C GLY A 57 -2.95 9.41 20.41
N GLN A 58 -3.50 8.21 20.61
CA GLN A 58 -2.73 6.98 20.87
C GLN A 58 -2.45 6.17 19.59
N LEU A 59 -3.13 6.48 18.47
CA LEU A 59 -2.94 5.78 17.19
C LEU A 59 -1.50 5.87 16.66
N PRO A 60 -0.82 7.04 16.67
CA PRO A 60 0.54 7.13 16.17
C PRO A 60 1.52 6.20 16.89
N ASP A 61 1.36 6.02 18.20
CA ASP A 61 2.22 5.15 19.02
C ASP A 61 2.04 3.67 18.66
N LEU A 62 0.79 3.24 18.47
CA LEU A 62 0.48 1.89 18.00
C LEU A 62 1.05 1.62 16.61
N LEU A 63 0.94 2.60 15.71
CA LEU A 63 1.43 2.50 14.33
C LEU A 63 2.97 2.46 14.24
N GLN A 64 3.68 3.05 15.22
CA GLN A 64 5.14 2.99 15.30
C GLN A 64 5.66 1.56 15.50
N TRP A 65 4.91 0.72 16.22
CA TRP A 65 5.31 -0.67 16.51
C TRP A 65 5.24 -1.60 15.30
N SER A 66 4.90 -1.08 14.12
CA SER A 66 4.92 -1.81 12.86
C SER A 66 4.02 -3.06 12.89
N MET A 67 2.91 -2.96 13.62
CA MET A 67 1.89 -3.97 13.69
C MET A 67 0.73 -3.65 12.73
N PRO A 68 0.10 -4.69 12.15
CA PRO A 68 -1.12 -4.56 11.37
C PRO A 68 -2.25 -4.14 12.30
N LEU A 69 -2.69 -2.89 12.17
CA LEU A 69 -3.70 -2.28 13.02
C LEU A 69 -5.01 -2.18 12.23
N LEU A 70 -6.11 -2.62 12.85
CA LEU A 70 -7.47 -2.40 12.37
C LEU A 70 -8.24 -1.64 13.43
N LEU A 71 -8.74 -0.46 13.05
CA LEU A 71 -9.69 0.26 13.89
C LEU A 71 -11.12 -0.18 13.56
N VAL A 72 -11.91 -0.45 14.58
CA VAL A 72 -13.35 -0.70 14.46
C VAL A 72 -14.06 0.52 15.02
N ALA A 73 -14.84 1.18 14.18
CA ALA A 73 -15.54 2.42 14.54
C ALA A 73 -17.00 2.36 14.06
N ASN A 74 -17.89 3.01 14.79
CA ASN A 74 -19.26 3.24 14.33
C ASN A 74 -19.34 4.62 13.67
N LEU A 75 -19.04 4.67 12.36
CA LEU A 75 -19.02 5.94 11.62
C LEU A 75 -20.42 6.37 11.14
N HIS A 76 -21.41 5.49 11.17
CA HIS A 76 -22.74 5.78 10.60
C HIS A 76 -23.63 6.63 11.50
N SER A 77 -23.30 6.79 12.78
CA SER A 77 -24.03 7.68 13.68
C SER A 77 -23.58 9.14 13.58
N LEU A 78 -22.56 9.43 12.76
CA LEU A 78 -21.99 10.76 12.60
C LEU A 78 -22.67 11.52 11.46
N THR A 79 -22.74 12.85 11.58
CA THR A 79 -23.08 13.71 10.44
C THR A 79 -21.99 13.64 9.36
N GLU A 80 -22.32 14.02 8.13
CA GLU A 80 -21.36 14.01 7.01
C GLU A 80 -20.11 14.85 7.32
N THR A 81 -20.28 16.03 7.93
CA THR A 81 -19.18 16.92 8.33
C THR A 81 -18.30 16.31 9.43
N GLU A 82 -18.90 15.66 10.43
CA GLU A 82 -18.13 14.98 11.49
C GLU A 82 -17.37 13.78 10.93
N HIS A 83 -17.99 13.07 9.98
CA HIS A 83 -17.39 11.93 9.32
C HIS A 83 -16.18 12.33 8.47
N GLU A 84 -16.24 13.43 7.71
CA GLU A 84 -15.09 13.93 6.95
C GLU A 84 -13.96 14.41 7.86
N SER A 85 -14.27 15.21 8.89
CA SER A 85 -13.27 15.66 9.86
C SER A 85 -12.58 14.50 10.58
N LEU A 86 -13.32 13.45 10.89
CA LEU A 86 -12.75 12.26 11.53
C LEU A 86 -11.89 11.43 10.56
N ARG A 87 -12.29 11.32 9.28
CA ARG A 87 -11.48 10.69 8.23
C ARG A 87 -10.15 11.41 8.03
N ASP A 88 -10.15 12.75 8.04
CA ASP A 88 -8.92 13.55 8.00
C ASP A 88 -8.02 13.22 9.19
N GLN A 89 -8.59 13.16 10.40
CA GLN A 89 -7.83 12.82 11.61
C GLN A 89 -7.23 11.41 11.55
N PHE A 90 -7.96 10.42 11.05
CA PHE A 90 -7.44 9.07 10.82
C PHE A 90 -6.31 9.06 9.80
N TYR A 91 -6.49 9.79 8.69
CA TYR A 91 -5.45 9.94 7.67
C TYR A 91 -4.19 10.53 8.29
N GLN A 92 -4.29 11.67 9.00
CA GLN A 92 -3.15 12.33 9.64
C GLN A 92 -2.46 11.48 10.72
N ALA A 93 -3.19 10.55 11.36
CA ALA A 93 -2.59 9.59 12.28
C ALA A 93 -1.71 8.55 11.57
N GLY A 94 -1.92 8.32 10.27
CA GLY A 94 -1.28 7.26 9.48
C GLY A 94 -2.08 5.95 9.45
N LEU A 95 -3.37 6.01 9.79
CA LEU A 95 -4.26 4.86 9.80
C LEU A 95 -4.82 4.63 8.39
N SER A 96 -4.73 3.40 7.89
CA SER A 96 -5.29 3.02 6.59
C SER A 96 -6.43 2.01 6.71
N ALA A 97 -6.42 1.15 7.73
CA ALA A 97 -7.41 0.09 7.88
C ALA A 97 -8.44 0.44 8.98
N ILE A 98 -9.68 0.66 8.56
CA ILE A 98 -10.84 0.91 9.43
C ILE A 98 -12.00 0.07 8.93
N TRP A 99 -12.59 -0.69 9.83
CA TRP A 99 -13.87 -1.32 9.62
C TRP A 99 -14.98 -0.47 10.25
N SER A 100 -15.79 0.14 9.38
CA SER A 100 -17.01 0.85 9.82
C SER A 100 -18.12 -0.16 10.06
N LEU A 101 -18.63 -0.22 11.29
CA LEU A 101 -19.75 -1.09 11.63
C LEU A 101 -21.02 -0.62 10.90
N PRO A 102 -21.73 -1.46 10.14
CA PRO A 102 -22.88 -1.05 9.33
C PRO A 102 -24.08 -0.63 10.19
N HIS A 103 -24.86 0.33 9.68
CA HIS A 103 -26.10 0.78 10.33
C HIS A 103 -27.13 -0.35 10.40
N ASN A 104 -27.25 -1.14 9.32
CA ASN A 104 -28.07 -2.33 9.28
C ASN A 104 -27.23 -3.59 9.55
N ARG A 105 -27.37 -4.13 10.77
CA ARG A 105 -26.61 -5.31 11.22
C ARG A 105 -27.01 -6.62 10.54
N SER A 106 -28.10 -6.64 9.75
CA SER A 106 -28.54 -7.85 9.02
C SER A 106 -27.73 -8.14 7.75
N MET A 107 -26.95 -7.17 7.25
CA MET A 107 -26.06 -7.32 6.08
C MET A 107 -24.58 -7.18 6.47
N LEU A 108 -24.20 -7.81 7.59
CA LEU A 108 -22.85 -7.67 8.12
C LEU A 108 -21.84 -8.54 7.37
N THR A 109 -20.98 -7.91 6.58
CA THR A 109 -19.76 -8.55 6.05
C THR A 109 -18.63 -8.38 7.07
N LEU A 110 -18.17 -9.50 7.63
CA LEU A 110 -17.04 -9.52 8.57
C LEU A 110 -15.73 -9.51 7.78
N PRO A 111 -14.81 -8.57 8.03
CA PRO A 111 -13.53 -8.59 7.35
C PRO A 111 -12.65 -9.76 7.83
N PRO A 112 -11.67 -10.19 7.03
CA PRO A 112 -10.70 -11.18 7.49
C PRO A 112 -9.77 -10.56 8.54
N ILE A 113 -9.59 -11.26 9.66
CA ILE A 113 -8.64 -10.88 10.73
C ILE A 113 -7.27 -11.54 10.53
N SER A 114 -7.22 -12.60 9.72
CA SER A 114 -5.98 -13.31 9.45
C SER A 114 -5.13 -12.56 8.44
N ILE A 115 -3.84 -12.48 8.76
CA ILE A 115 -2.85 -11.89 7.86
C ILE A 115 -2.28 -13.01 7.02
N PRO A 116 -2.14 -12.82 5.70
CA PRO A 116 -1.47 -13.79 4.86
C PRO A 116 -0.09 -14.15 5.41
N ALA A 117 0.32 -15.40 5.21
CA ALA A 117 1.70 -15.81 5.50
C ALA A 117 2.68 -14.86 4.79
N ARG A 118 3.83 -14.61 5.42
CA ARG A 118 4.83 -13.65 4.93
C ARG A 118 5.17 -13.92 3.46
N ARG A 119 4.87 -12.95 2.60
CA ARG A 119 5.04 -13.05 1.14
C ARG A 119 6.35 -12.47 0.63
N GLY A 120 6.94 -11.53 1.36
CA GLY A 120 8.18 -10.88 0.94
C GLY A 120 8.40 -9.53 1.62
N THR A 121 9.22 -8.69 0.98
CA THR A 121 9.59 -7.36 1.49
C THR A 121 9.37 -6.31 0.41
N ILE A 122 9.03 -5.09 0.81
CA ILE A 122 8.95 -3.87 0.02
C ILE A 122 9.97 -2.90 0.60
N PHE A 123 10.72 -2.22 -0.26
CA PHE A 123 11.61 -1.14 0.17
C PHE A 123 10.93 0.20 -0.11
N ALA A 124 11.07 1.15 0.80
CA ALA A 124 10.62 2.52 0.60
C ALA A 124 11.76 3.50 0.91
N SER A 125 12.01 4.38 -0.06
CA SER A 125 12.98 5.46 0.00
C SER A 125 12.19 6.77 0.07
N THR A 126 11.70 7.12 1.26
CA THR A 126 10.96 8.37 1.53
C THR A 126 11.35 8.90 2.90
N SER A 127 11.40 10.23 3.04
CA SER A 127 11.60 10.91 4.32
C SER A 127 10.27 11.31 4.99
N ASP A 128 9.12 11.04 4.36
CA ASP A 128 7.81 11.39 4.90
C ASP A 128 7.31 10.31 5.89
N PRO A 129 7.28 10.58 7.20
CA PRO A 129 6.88 9.59 8.20
C PRO A 129 5.40 9.20 8.08
N LEU A 130 4.54 10.08 7.54
CA LEU A 130 3.13 9.78 7.36
C LEU A 130 2.93 8.78 6.22
N LEU A 131 3.60 9.00 5.08
CA LEU A 131 3.58 8.04 3.96
C LEU A 131 4.14 6.68 4.37
N VAL A 132 5.23 6.66 5.15
CA VAL A 132 5.79 5.40 5.67
C VAL A 132 4.76 4.63 6.49
N ARG A 133 3.97 5.29 7.36
CA ARG A 133 2.93 4.62 8.15
C ARG A 133 1.86 4.00 7.25
N HIS A 134 1.37 4.74 6.26
CA HIS A 134 0.34 4.22 5.36
C HIS A 134 0.84 3.07 4.47
N TYR A 135 2.01 3.20 3.85
CA TYR A 135 2.65 2.11 3.10
C TYR A 135 2.82 0.87 3.97
N ARG A 136 3.23 1.06 5.23
CA ARG A 136 3.43 -0.03 6.17
C ARG A 136 2.11 -0.73 6.48
N GLN A 137 1.04 0.00 6.77
CA GLN A 137 -0.26 -0.61 7.04
C GLN A 137 -0.74 -1.44 5.84
N ILE A 138 -0.70 -0.88 4.64
CA ILE A 138 -1.10 -1.59 3.41
C ILE A 138 -0.25 -2.85 3.20
N ALA A 139 1.08 -2.73 3.33
CA ALA A 139 2.01 -3.84 3.15
C ALA A 139 1.78 -4.96 4.19
N LEU A 140 1.60 -4.61 5.47
CA LEU A 140 1.40 -5.58 6.55
C LEU A 140 0.12 -6.39 6.34
N TRP A 141 -0.99 -5.73 5.98
CA TRP A 141 -2.26 -6.40 5.69
C TRP A 141 -2.19 -7.30 4.45
N ALA A 142 -1.34 -6.96 3.48
CA ALA A 142 -1.06 -7.80 2.30
C ALA A 142 -0.04 -8.93 2.56
N GLY A 143 0.55 -9.03 3.76
CA GLY A 143 1.54 -10.05 4.14
C GLY A 143 2.99 -9.70 3.78
N TYR A 144 3.31 -8.43 3.50
CA TYR A 144 4.65 -7.95 3.19
C TYR A 144 5.28 -7.20 4.39
N ASP A 145 6.61 -7.22 4.46
CA ASP A 145 7.38 -6.29 5.29
C ASP A 145 7.65 -5.00 4.53
N LEU A 146 7.61 -3.86 5.22
CA LEU A 146 8.13 -2.60 4.68
C LEU A 146 9.47 -2.28 5.35
N ARG A 147 10.54 -2.17 4.57
CA ARG A 147 11.81 -1.57 4.99
C ARG A 147 11.91 -0.13 4.50
N SER A 148 12.13 0.77 5.43
CA SER A 148 12.23 2.23 5.22
C SER A 148 13.31 2.85 6.11
N ASP A 149 14.11 2.00 6.75
CA ASP A 149 15.13 2.30 7.74
C ASP A 149 16.49 2.68 7.12
N PHE A 150 16.53 2.90 5.80
CA PHE A 150 17.74 3.25 5.07
C PHE A 150 18.16 4.69 5.38
N ARG A 151 19.38 4.86 5.90
CA ARG A 151 19.92 6.18 6.28
C ARG A 151 20.35 7.00 5.06
N ASN A 152 20.77 6.33 3.99
CA ASN A 152 21.26 6.96 2.77
C ASN A 152 21.17 5.99 1.57
N ALA A 153 21.45 6.53 0.36
CA ALA A 153 21.33 5.77 -0.89
C ALA A 153 22.36 4.63 -0.98
N ALA A 154 23.52 4.77 -0.35
CA ALA A 154 24.55 3.74 -0.32
C ALA A 154 24.10 2.52 0.51
N GLU A 155 23.43 2.73 1.65
CA GLU A 155 22.90 1.64 2.46
C GLU A 155 21.84 0.83 1.71
N LEU A 156 20.93 1.51 1.01
CA LEU A 156 19.94 0.85 0.14
C LEU A 156 20.63 0.07 -0.99
N ARG A 157 21.63 0.67 -1.64
CA ARG A 157 22.44 0.00 -2.68
C ARG A 157 23.11 -1.25 -2.16
N ASP A 158 23.81 -1.16 -1.04
CA ASP A 158 24.61 -2.27 -0.49
C ASP A 158 23.70 -3.43 -0.06
N ASN A 159 22.55 -3.12 0.56
CA ASN A 159 21.53 -4.13 0.86
C ASN A 159 20.99 -4.79 -0.42
N LEU A 160 20.65 -4.01 -1.44
CA LEU A 160 20.11 -4.54 -2.70
C LEU A 160 21.14 -5.39 -3.45
N GLN A 161 22.41 -4.97 -3.49
CA GLN A 161 23.52 -5.71 -4.11
C GLN A 161 23.78 -7.03 -3.40
N ALA A 162 23.76 -7.05 -2.06
CA ALA A 162 23.90 -8.27 -1.29
C ALA A 162 22.80 -9.28 -1.63
N ILE A 163 21.53 -8.83 -1.64
CA ILE A 163 20.38 -9.68 -1.98
C ILE A 163 20.46 -10.13 -3.45
N ALA A 164 20.82 -9.24 -4.38
CA ALA A 164 20.95 -9.56 -5.80
C ALA A 164 22.05 -10.60 -6.07
N THR A 165 23.21 -10.47 -5.41
CA THR A 165 24.31 -11.43 -5.50
C THR A 165 23.88 -12.81 -4.99
N GLU A 166 23.18 -12.86 -3.87
CA GLU A 166 22.60 -14.11 -3.35
C GLU A 166 21.58 -14.71 -4.32
N ALA A 167 20.68 -13.90 -4.89
CA ALA A 167 19.64 -14.38 -5.81
C ALA A 167 20.21 -14.91 -7.14
N GLU A 168 21.33 -14.35 -7.61
CA GLU A 168 22.01 -14.78 -8.83
C GLU A 168 22.73 -16.13 -8.61
N THR A 169 23.37 -16.30 -7.44
CA THR A 169 24.15 -17.50 -7.09
C THR A 169 23.30 -18.64 -6.52
N LYS A 170 22.16 -18.34 -5.89
CA LYS A 170 21.27 -19.31 -5.24
C LYS A 170 19.82 -19.05 -5.64
N PRO A 171 19.28 -19.75 -6.65
CA PRO A 171 17.91 -19.52 -7.14
C PRO A 171 16.80 -19.66 -6.07
N ALA A 172 17.00 -20.49 -5.04
CA ALA A 172 16.06 -20.63 -3.93
C ALA A 172 15.94 -19.35 -3.07
N MET A 173 16.91 -18.43 -3.14
CA MET A 173 16.93 -17.17 -2.38
C MET A 173 16.19 -16.02 -3.08
N ARG A 174 15.59 -16.27 -4.25
CA ARG A 174 14.79 -15.28 -5.00
C ARG A 174 13.66 -14.67 -4.17
N ALA A 175 13.09 -15.43 -3.23
CA ALA A 175 12.05 -14.96 -2.32
C ALA A 175 12.50 -13.79 -1.40
N ARG A 176 13.81 -13.51 -1.32
CA ARG A 176 14.35 -12.38 -0.53
C ARG A 176 14.46 -11.08 -1.32
N MET A 177 14.36 -11.12 -2.65
CA MET A 177 14.31 -9.89 -3.45
C MET A 177 13.10 -9.05 -3.04
N PRO A 178 13.25 -7.72 -2.91
CA PRO A 178 12.09 -6.88 -2.68
C PRO A 178 11.13 -7.02 -3.87
N LEU A 179 9.83 -7.17 -3.57
CA LEU A 179 8.79 -7.18 -4.60
C LEU A 179 8.75 -5.85 -5.36
N LEU A 180 8.86 -4.76 -4.60
CA LEU A 180 8.71 -3.40 -5.08
C LEU A 180 9.65 -2.49 -4.28
N ILE A 181 10.23 -1.51 -4.95
CA ILE A 181 10.98 -0.42 -4.35
C ILE A 181 10.23 0.89 -4.62
N ILE A 182 9.73 1.53 -3.58
CA ILE A 182 9.08 2.84 -3.64
C ILE A 182 10.18 3.91 -3.57
N VAL A 183 10.24 4.78 -4.57
CA VAL A 183 11.25 5.84 -4.69
C VAL A 183 10.54 7.18 -4.65
N ASP A 184 10.66 7.88 -3.52
CA ASP A 184 10.16 9.25 -3.36
C ASP A 184 11.21 10.25 -3.86
N LEU A 185 10.85 11.01 -4.90
CA LEU A 185 11.71 12.01 -5.51
C LEU A 185 11.89 13.26 -4.66
N ASP A 186 11.04 13.46 -3.65
CA ASP A 186 11.12 14.59 -2.71
C ASP A 186 11.82 14.19 -1.39
N SER A 187 12.41 13.01 -1.33
CA SER A 187 13.12 12.52 -0.15
C SER A 187 14.36 13.38 0.17
N ALA A 188 14.41 13.92 1.40
CA ALA A 188 15.52 14.79 1.82
C ALA A 188 16.84 14.02 2.09
N HIS A 189 16.78 12.71 2.31
CA HIS A 189 17.92 11.90 2.74
C HIS A 189 18.51 11.03 1.63
N LEU A 190 17.83 10.94 0.48
CA LEU A 190 18.14 10.01 -0.58
C LEU A 190 18.14 10.74 -1.91
N ASP A 191 19.31 10.89 -2.53
CA ASP A 191 19.42 11.43 -3.88
C ASP A 191 18.83 10.42 -4.88
N PRO A 192 17.68 10.73 -5.51
CA PRO A 192 17.02 9.79 -6.39
C PRO A 192 17.79 9.56 -7.70
N LEU A 193 18.62 10.49 -8.16
CA LEU A 193 19.45 10.30 -9.36
C LEU A 193 20.51 9.23 -9.12
N LEU A 194 21.18 9.28 -7.96
CA LEU A 194 22.12 8.25 -7.53
C LEU A 194 21.43 6.89 -7.43
N LEU A 195 20.21 6.83 -6.90
CA LEU A 195 19.43 5.60 -6.83
C LEU A 195 19.15 5.00 -8.21
N PHE A 196 18.72 5.80 -9.20
CA PHE A 196 18.47 5.29 -10.55
C PHE A 196 19.75 4.76 -11.23
N HIS A 197 20.89 5.43 -11.03
CA HIS A 197 22.18 4.91 -11.48
C HIS A 197 22.52 3.57 -10.84
N PHE A 198 22.28 3.42 -9.53
CA PHE A 198 22.53 2.16 -8.83
C PHE A 198 21.59 1.03 -9.25
N PHE A 199 20.29 1.29 -9.41
CA PHE A 199 19.36 0.29 -9.93
C PHE A 199 19.75 -0.16 -11.34
N SER A 200 20.21 0.77 -12.18
CA SER A 200 20.70 0.44 -13.52
C SER A 200 21.95 -0.44 -13.46
N ALA A 201 22.91 -0.12 -12.58
CA ALA A 201 24.10 -0.94 -12.36
C ALA A 201 23.74 -2.36 -11.89
N VAL A 202 22.84 -2.50 -10.91
CA VAL A 202 22.36 -3.81 -10.43
C VAL A 202 21.70 -4.60 -11.57
N ARG A 203 20.89 -3.94 -12.41
CA ARG A 203 20.22 -4.58 -13.54
C ARG A 203 21.19 -5.12 -14.59
N HIS A 204 22.31 -4.42 -14.81
CA HIS A 204 23.35 -4.85 -15.73
C HIS A 204 24.27 -5.92 -15.14
N GLN A 205 24.65 -5.78 -13.87
CA GLN A 205 25.59 -6.69 -13.19
C GLN A 205 24.94 -8.03 -12.80
N TYR A 206 23.63 -8.03 -12.47
CA TYR A 206 22.89 -9.20 -12.02
C TYR A 206 21.63 -9.39 -12.87
N PRO A 207 21.72 -9.93 -14.10
CA PRO A 207 20.60 -9.92 -15.05
C PRO A 207 19.34 -10.64 -14.57
N ARG A 208 19.44 -11.68 -13.72
CA ARG A 208 18.24 -12.37 -13.21
C ARG A 208 17.58 -11.57 -12.11
N ALA A 209 18.34 -11.11 -11.13
CA ALA A 209 17.84 -10.26 -10.05
C ALA A 209 17.31 -8.92 -10.59
N GLY A 210 18.02 -8.33 -11.55
CA GLY A 210 17.69 -7.08 -12.22
C GLY A 210 16.32 -7.06 -12.90
N ARG A 211 15.88 -8.21 -13.46
CA ARG A 211 14.54 -8.35 -14.06
C ARG A 211 13.41 -8.37 -13.03
N MET A 212 13.73 -8.65 -11.77
CA MET A 212 12.76 -8.70 -10.68
C MET A 212 12.56 -7.34 -10.00
N ILE A 213 13.46 -6.39 -10.23
CA ILE A 213 13.36 -5.05 -9.63
C ILE A 213 12.22 -4.29 -10.31
N GLN A 214 11.24 -3.89 -9.50
CA GLN A 214 10.14 -3.02 -9.88
C GLN A 214 10.20 -1.75 -9.05
N LEU A 215 10.00 -0.58 -9.66
CA LEU A 215 10.03 0.71 -8.98
C LEU A 215 8.65 1.37 -9.04
N LEU A 216 8.16 1.85 -7.89
CA LEU A 216 7.02 2.77 -7.81
C LEU A 216 7.58 4.15 -7.50
N ILE A 217 7.53 5.06 -8.47
CA ILE A 217 8.22 6.35 -8.39
C ILE A 217 7.20 7.41 -8.01
N VAL A 218 7.44 8.12 -6.92
CA VAL A 218 6.48 9.00 -6.28
C VAL A 218 7.03 10.42 -6.22
N LYS A 219 6.18 11.41 -6.47
CA LYS A 219 6.49 12.83 -6.31
C LYS A 219 5.24 13.61 -5.88
N ASP A 220 5.39 14.45 -4.87
CA ASP A 220 4.46 15.53 -4.57
C ASP A 220 4.76 16.71 -5.50
N PHE A 221 3.84 16.99 -6.42
CA PHE A 221 3.98 18.06 -7.41
C PHE A 221 3.73 19.45 -6.80
N GLY A 222 3.18 19.53 -5.59
CA GLY A 222 3.09 20.76 -4.82
C GLY A 222 4.41 21.15 -4.14
N LYS A 223 5.34 20.20 -3.98
CA LYS A 223 6.66 20.46 -3.38
C LYS A 223 7.71 20.85 -4.42
N PRO A 224 8.57 21.84 -4.11
CA PRO A 224 9.73 22.13 -4.94
C PRO A 224 10.67 20.92 -4.98
N GLY A 225 11.30 20.66 -6.12
CA GLY A 225 12.17 19.50 -6.28
C GLY A 225 12.53 19.22 -7.73
N LEU A 226 12.88 17.97 -8.01
CA LEU A 226 13.25 17.52 -9.36
C LEU A 226 12.08 17.68 -10.33
N ASP A 227 12.32 18.33 -11.46
CA ASP A 227 11.38 18.37 -12.57
C ASP A 227 11.28 16.95 -13.18
N PRO A 228 10.08 16.32 -13.20
CA PRO A 228 9.83 15.06 -13.87
C PRO A 228 10.46 14.93 -15.26
N ARG A 229 10.46 16.01 -16.04
CA ARG A 229 10.99 16.03 -17.41
C ARG A 229 12.51 15.87 -17.44
N SER A 230 13.20 16.37 -16.42
CA SER A 230 14.67 16.29 -16.31
C SER A 230 15.17 14.87 -16.02
N VAL A 231 14.32 14.03 -15.42
CA VAL A 231 14.64 12.67 -14.98
C VAL A 231 13.95 11.57 -15.80
N ASP A 232 13.20 11.95 -16.84
CA ASP A 232 12.43 11.03 -17.69
C ASP A 232 13.30 9.90 -18.25
N LYS A 233 14.50 10.19 -18.75
CA LYS A 233 15.40 9.17 -19.32
C LYS A 233 15.82 8.11 -18.30
N GLN A 234 15.97 8.50 -17.03
CA GLN A 234 16.38 7.64 -15.93
C GLN A 234 15.21 6.81 -15.38
N ILE A 235 14.00 7.38 -15.40
CA ILE A 235 12.76 6.77 -14.87
C ILE A 235 12.13 5.80 -15.86
N ARG A 236 12.13 6.13 -17.16
CA ARG A 236 11.44 5.40 -18.23
C ARG A 236 11.75 3.88 -18.30
N PRO A 237 12.96 3.39 -17.97
CA PRO A 237 13.22 1.94 -17.90
C PRO A 237 12.45 1.18 -16.81
N TRP A 238 11.85 1.91 -15.87
CA TRP A 238 11.22 1.40 -14.65
C TRP A 238 9.71 1.63 -14.60
N GLY A 239 9.18 2.56 -15.39
CA GLY A 239 7.76 2.85 -15.47
C GLY A 239 7.47 4.00 -16.43
N ARG A 240 6.19 4.27 -16.65
CA ARG A 240 5.71 5.37 -17.52
C ARG A 240 5.07 6.52 -16.77
N LYS A 241 4.96 6.42 -15.45
CA LYS A 241 4.28 7.37 -14.59
C LYS A 241 5.08 7.66 -13.34
N ILE A 242 5.06 8.92 -12.94
CA ILE A 242 5.45 9.37 -11.60
C ILE A 242 4.15 9.61 -10.84
N PHE A 243 3.93 8.89 -9.76
CA PHE A 243 2.68 8.91 -9.03
C PHE A 243 2.67 10.04 -7.99
N HIS A 244 1.52 10.66 -7.78
CA HIS A 244 1.33 11.47 -6.58
C HIS A 244 1.32 10.56 -5.33
N PRO A 245 1.71 11.03 -4.12
CA PRO A 245 1.65 10.19 -2.92
C PRO A 245 0.28 9.53 -2.67
N ALA A 246 -0.81 10.30 -2.73
CA ALA A 246 -2.17 9.75 -2.61
C ALA A 246 -2.46 8.66 -3.67
N GLU A 247 -1.99 8.88 -4.90
CA GLU A 247 -2.16 7.95 -6.00
C GLU A 247 -1.38 6.64 -5.77
N SER A 248 -0.14 6.73 -5.30
CA SER A 248 0.70 5.56 -5.00
C SER A 248 0.12 4.66 -3.90
N LEU A 249 -0.63 5.24 -2.95
CA LEU A 249 -1.33 4.49 -1.92
C LEU A 249 -2.45 3.64 -2.51
N LEU A 250 -3.23 4.19 -3.45
CA LEU A 250 -4.24 3.45 -4.21
C LEU A 250 -3.61 2.31 -5.01
N VAL A 251 -2.47 2.57 -5.67
CA VAL A 251 -1.72 1.53 -6.41
C VAL A 251 -1.36 0.36 -5.51
N LEU A 252 -0.86 0.62 -4.30
CA LEU A 252 -0.48 -0.46 -3.39
C LEU A 252 -1.68 -1.25 -2.86
N LEU A 253 -2.81 -0.59 -2.59
CA LEU A 253 -4.05 -1.27 -2.21
C LEU A 253 -4.53 -2.20 -3.33
N GLU A 254 -4.61 -1.70 -4.55
CA GLU A 254 -5.02 -2.47 -5.72
C GLU A 254 -4.08 -3.65 -5.96
N ALA A 255 -2.78 -3.38 -6.08
CA ALA A 255 -1.80 -4.37 -6.50
C ALA A 255 -1.50 -5.43 -5.42
N LEU A 256 -1.46 -5.05 -4.13
CA LEU A 256 -1.00 -5.96 -3.07
C LEU A 256 -2.15 -6.61 -2.30
N HIS A 257 -3.21 -5.85 -2.03
CA HIS A 257 -4.28 -6.28 -1.13
C HIS A 257 -5.49 -6.82 -1.89
N LEU A 258 -5.96 -6.10 -2.91
CA LEU A 258 -7.17 -6.44 -3.64
C LEU A 258 -6.95 -7.52 -4.71
N ASN A 259 -5.86 -7.44 -5.49
CA ASN A 259 -5.61 -8.37 -6.60
C ASN A 259 -5.12 -9.77 -6.14
N GLY A 260 -4.56 -9.89 -4.93
CA GLY A 260 -4.35 -11.18 -4.25
C GLY A 260 -3.39 -12.19 -4.90
N SER A 261 -2.25 -12.42 -4.22
CA SER A 261 -1.28 -13.55 -4.35
C SER A 261 -0.08 -13.36 -5.30
N SER A 262 1.12 -13.59 -4.73
CA SER A 262 2.44 -13.31 -5.31
C SER A 262 2.78 -14.11 -6.56
N ASP A 263 2.23 -15.30 -6.70
CA ASP A 263 2.52 -16.17 -7.86
C ASP A 263 1.68 -15.78 -9.09
N GLN A 264 0.59 -15.04 -8.89
CA GLN A 264 -0.28 -14.54 -9.94
C GLN A 264 0.14 -13.14 -10.41
N LEU A 265 0.76 -12.33 -9.55
CA LEU A 265 1.24 -10.97 -9.90
C LEU A 265 2.29 -10.93 -11.04
N LEU A 266 2.94 -12.06 -11.34
CA LEU A 266 3.94 -12.16 -12.40
C LEU A 266 3.44 -12.88 -13.67
N ASN A 267 2.30 -13.58 -13.62
CA ASN A 267 1.86 -14.49 -14.70
C ASN A 267 0.33 -14.49 -15.00
N TYR A 268 -0.48 -13.64 -14.39
CA TYR A 268 -1.93 -13.69 -14.61
C TYR A 268 -2.36 -13.01 -15.94
N GLN A 269 -3.19 -13.72 -16.72
CA GLN A 269 -4.02 -13.14 -17.76
C GLN A 269 -5.38 -12.78 -17.16
N PRO A 270 -5.94 -11.59 -17.44
CA PRO A 270 -7.13 -11.10 -16.77
C PRO A 270 -8.36 -11.86 -17.26
N LYS A 271 -9.02 -12.62 -16.38
CA LYS A 271 -10.40 -13.03 -16.59
C LYS A 271 -11.18 -12.77 -15.31
N ALA A 272 -11.97 -11.70 -15.35
CA ALA A 272 -13.08 -11.37 -14.45
C ALA A 272 -12.85 -10.52 -13.17
N CYS A 273 -11.71 -9.86 -12.98
CA CYS A 273 -11.59 -8.79 -11.96
C CYS A 273 -11.01 -7.51 -12.58
N TYR A 274 -11.67 -6.37 -12.40
CA TYR A 274 -11.25 -5.03 -12.88
C TYR A 274 -9.98 -4.49 -12.18
N LEU A 275 -9.25 -5.34 -11.47
CA LEU A 275 -8.07 -5.02 -10.68
C LEU A 275 -6.81 -5.20 -11.52
N ARG A 276 -5.94 -4.20 -11.55
CA ARG A 276 -4.72 -4.22 -12.35
C ARG A 276 -3.56 -4.81 -11.57
N SER A 277 -2.71 -5.55 -12.27
CA SER A 277 -1.43 -6.03 -11.74
C SER A 277 -0.42 -4.88 -11.63
N LEU A 278 0.61 -5.05 -10.80
CA LEU A 278 1.66 -4.06 -10.64
C LEU A 278 2.37 -3.70 -11.97
N PRO A 279 2.72 -4.65 -12.86
CA PRO A 279 3.27 -4.31 -14.18
C PRO A 279 2.32 -3.49 -15.07
N GLU A 280 1.02 -3.80 -15.06
CA GLU A 280 0.01 -3.04 -15.83
C GLU A 280 -0.10 -1.61 -15.33
N ILE A 281 -0.02 -1.39 -14.01
CA ILE A 281 -0.06 -0.05 -13.41
C ILE A 281 1.21 0.73 -13.75
N LEU A 282 2.39 0.11 -13.62
CA LEU A 282 3.68 0.80 -13.83
C LEU A 282 3.96 1.13 -15.30
N PHE A 283 3.53 0.27 -16.23
CA PHE A 283 3.85 0.39 -17.67
C PHE A 283 2.63 0.67 -18.57
N GLY A 284 1.42 0.72 -18.01
CA GLY A 284 0.19 1.02 -18.73
C GLY A 284 0.15 2.45 -19.30
N HIS A 285 -0.73 2.66 -20.27
CA HIS A 285 -0.98 3.97 -20.89
C HIS A 285 -2.20 4.71 -20.29
N ASN A 286 -2.90 4.10 -19.34
CA ASN A 286 -4.13 4.66 -18.79
C ASN A 286 -3.82 5.66 -17.67
N ASN A 287 -4.33 6.89 -17.82
CA ASN A 287 -4.19 7.95 -16.82
C ASN A 287 -5.07 7.71 -15.58
N GLU A 288 -6.19 7.01 -15.78
CA GLU A 288 -7.12 6.65 -14.73
C GLU A 288 -6.51 5.48 -13.93
N LEU A 289 -6.24 5.70 -12.64
CA LEU A 289 -6.35 4.58 -11.72
C LEU A 289 -7.83 4.15 -11.64
N VAL A 290 -8.09 2.87 -11.36
CA VAL A 290 -9.32 2.12 -11.74
C VAL A 290 -10.60 2.94 -11.61
N ARG A 291 -11.41 2.87 -12.68
CA ARG A 291 -12.78 3.40 -12.73
C ARG A 291 -13.62 2.86 -11.58
N ASN A 292 -14.30 3.80 -10.93
CA ASN A 292 -15.44 3.62 -10.02
C ASN A 292 -16.31 2.46 -10.47
N THR A 293 -16.38 1.38 -9.67
CA THR A 293 -17.56 0.97 -8.88
C THR A 293 -17.31 -0.49 -8.41
N PRO A 294 -17.23 -0.79 -7.10
CA PRO A 294 -17.30 -2.17 -6.63
C PRO A 294 -18.68 -2.82 -6.83
N ASP A 295 -19.70 -2.05 -7.23
CA ASP A 295 -21.10 -2.51 -7.37
C ASP A 295 -21.36 -3.44 -8.56
N LEU A 296 -20.36 -3.71 -9.40
CA LEU A 296 -20.47 -4.59 -10.58
C LEU A 296 -19.62 -5.87 -10.48
N LEU A 297 -19.18 -6.23 -9.28
CA LEU A 297 -18.47 -7.49 -9.12
C LEU A 297 -19.49 -8.66 -9.18
N PRO A 298 -19.29 -9.65 -10.06
CA PRO A 298 -20.21 -10.80 -10.19
C PRO A 298 -20.30 -11.60 -8.89
N ASP A 299 -21.42 -12.27 -8.63
CA ASP A 299 -21.64 -13.17 -7.48
C ASP A 299 -20.75 -14.43 -7.56
N SER A 300 -19.45 -14.27 -7.40
CA SER A 300 -18.49 -15.36 -7.24
C SER A 300 -17.90 -15.33 -5.84
N GLU A 301 -17.52 -16.50 -5.33
CA GLU A 301 -16.88 -16.63 -4.02
C GLU A 301 -15.57 -15.83 -3.94
N GLU A 302 -14.84 -15.71 -5.07
CA GLU A 302 -13.64 -14.88 -5.19
C GLU A 302 -13.95 -13.39 -5.01
N VAL A 303 -15.07 -12.92 -5.59
CA VAL A 303 -15.56 -11.56 -5.43
C VAL A 303 -16.03 -11.28 -4.01
N GLN A 304 -16.76 -12.21 -3.39
CA GLN A 304 -17.20 -12.05 -1.99
C GLN A 304 -16.00 -12.02 -1.02
N ASN A 305 -14.97 -12.83 -1.30
CA ASN A 305 -13.70 -12.81 -0.58
C ASN A 305 -12.90 -11.52 -0.83
N ALA A 306 -12.89 -10.98 -2.04
CA ALA A 306 -12.30 -9.67 -2.33
C ALA A 306 -13.09 -8.51 -1.69
N GLY A 307 -14.43 -8.61 -1.70
CA GLY A 307 -15.35 -7.69 -1.05
C GLY A 307 -15.11 -7.60 0.45
N SER A 308 -15.03 -8.73 1.16
CA SER A 308 -14.70 -8.71 2.60
C SER A 308 -13.31 -8.12 2.91
N ARG A 309 -12.34 -8.24 1.98
CA ARG A 309 -11.01 -7.62 2.11
C ARG A 309 -11.01 -6.12 1.84
N ILE A 310 -11.91 -5.63 0.99
CA ILE A 310 -12.02 -4.20 0.70
C ILE A 310 -12.61 -3.43 1.87
N GLU A 311 -13.46 -4.07 2.68
CA GLU A 311 -14.20 -3.41 3.77
C GLU A 311 -13.30 -2.65 4.74
N ILE A 312 -12.11 -3.17 5.07
CA ILE A 312 -11.17 -2.49 5.97
C ILE A 312 -10.49 -1.27 5.32
N PHE A 313 -10.42 -1.19 3.99
CA PHE A 313 -9.77 -0.09 3.27
C PHE A 313 -10.75 0.79 2.48
N ARG A 314 -12.05 0.47 2.50
CA ARG A 314 -13.07 1.15 1.70
C ARG A 314 -13.10 2.66 1.97
N TRP A 315 -13.15 3.05 3.25
CA TRP A 315 -13.13 4.46 3.63
C TRP A 315 -11.89 5.19 3.10
N TYR A 316 -10.74 4.50 3.09
CA TYR A 316 -9.45 5.05 2.72
C TYR A 316 -9.35 5.20 1.20
N TYR A 317 -9.91 4.25 0.45
CA TYR A 317 -10.09 4.35 -0.99
C TYR A 317 -10.95 5.57 -1.34
N ASP A 318 -12.15 5.68 -0.76
CA ASP A 318 -13.06 6.81 -0.97
C ASP A 318 -12.38 8.16 -0.62
N TYR A 319 -11.63 8.17 0.49
CA TYR A 319 -10.91 9.35 0.95
C TYR A 319 -9.85 9.79 -0.07
N LEU A 320 -8.99 8.87 -0.53
CA LEU A 320 -7.93 9.17 -1.49
C LEU A 320 -8.47 9.58 -2.86
N GLU A 321 -9.59 9.00 -3.30
CA GLU A 321 -10.25 9.36 -4.56
C GLU A 321 -10.74 10.81 -4.54
N LYS A 322 -11.38 11.24 -3.43
CA LYS A 322 -11.85 12.62 -3.25
C LYS A 322 -10.73 13.66 -3.33
N GLN A 323 -9.50 13.30 -2.94
CA GLN A 323 -8.35 14.23 -2.97
C GLN A 323 -7.87 14.58 -4.38
N ARG A 324 -8.32 13.89 -5.45
CA ARG A 324 -8.10 14.21 -6.89
C ARG A 324 -6.69 14.68 -7.27
N HIS A 325 -5.65 14.12 -6.67
CA HIS A 325 -4.28 14.41 -7.09
C HIS A 325 -3.82 13.42 -8.16
N GLN A 326 -3.54 13.93 -9.36
CA GLN A 326 -3.01 13.14 -10.47
C GLN A 326 -1.48 13.19 -10.51
N GLY A 327 -0.86 12.05 -10.74
CA GLY A 327 0.56 11.95 -11.07
C GLY A 327 0.90 12.53 -12.45
N PHE A 328 2.17 12.42 -12.81
CA PHE A 328 2.73 12.88 -14.08
C PHE A 328 3.03 11.71 -15.00
N MET A 329 2.44 11.72 -16.20
CA MET A 329 2.78 10.77 -17.25
C MET A 329 4.05 11.24 -17.98
N LEU A 330 5.01 10.33 -18.09
CA LEU A 330 6.19 10.56 -18.92
C LEU A 330 5.77 10.62 -20.39
N SER A 331 6.28 11.60 -21.13
CA SER A 331 5.93 11.77 -22.53
C SER A 331 6.16 10.47 -23.32
N PRO A 332 5.22 10.03 -24.16
CA PRO A 332 5.49 8.94 -25.08
C PRO A 332 6.76 9.30 -25.87
N LYS A 333 7.58 8.31 -26.23
CA LYS A 333 8.65 8.57 -27.20
C LYS A 333 7.97 9.28 -28.39
N PRO A 334 8.55 10.34 -28.98
CA PRO A 334 8.30 10.53 -30.40
C PRO A 334 8.71 9.20 -31.02
N GLU A 335 7.76 8.47 -31.59
CA GLU A 335 8.07 7.29 -32.36
C GLU A 335 9.15 7.71 -33.34
N THR A 336 10.33 7.12 -33.21
CA THR A 336 11.41 7.35 -34.16
C THR A 336 10.89 6.89 -35.52
N GLY A 337 10.43 7.83 -36.34
CA GLY A 337 10.24 7.64 -37.77
C GLY A 337 8.82 7.50 -38.33
N ALA A 338 7.77 8.03 -37.70
CA ALA A 338 6.54 8.34 -38.44
C ALA A 338 6.44 9.85 -38.64
N VAL A 339 6.85 10.30 -39.84
CA VAL A 339 6.55 11.64 -40.34
C VAL A 339 5.03 11.75 -40.44
N TYR A 340 4.41 12.44 -39.49
CA TYR A 340 3.09 13.01 -39.71
C TYR A 340 3.27 14.50 -39.99
N PRO A 341 2.76 14.99 -41.14
CA PRO A 341 3.01 16.35 -41.59
C PRO A 341 2.39 17.34 -40.61
N ALA A 342 3.05 18.49 -40.50
CA ALA A 342 2.63 19.61 -39.68
C ALA A 342 1.14 19.92 -39.87
N GLY A 343 0.40 19.90 -38.76
CA GLY A 343 -1.01 20.24 -38.73
C GLY A 343 -1.51 20.27 -37.31
N LEU A 344 -1.64 21.49 -36.77
CA LEU A 344 -2.63 21.96 -35.80
C LEU A 344 -3.43 20.89 -35.05
N VAL A 345 -3.49 20.98 -33.71
CA VAL A 345 -4.75 21.25 -33.00
C VAL A 345 -4.43 21.83 -31.61
N GLN A 346 -4.98 23.01 -31.37
CA GLN A 346 -5.02 23.79 -30.15
C GLN A 346 -6.44 23.64 -29.58
N ILE A 347 -6.63 23.11 -28.37
CA ILE A 347 -7.94 23.02 -27.67
C ILE A 347 -7.59 23.03 -26.17
N SER A 348 -7.76 24.15 -25.45
CA SER A 348 -8.99 24.74 -24.86
C SER A 348 -9.63 23.87 -23.79
#